data_AF-A0A2V8T0B9-F1
#
_entry.id   AF-A0A2V8T0B9-F1
#
_cell.length_a   1.000
_cell.length_b   1.000
_cell.length_c   1.000
_cell.angle_alpha   90.00
_cell.angle_beta   90.00
_cell.angle_gamma   90.00
#
_symmetry.space_group_name_H-M   'P 1'
#
loop_
_entity.id
_entity.type
_entity.pdbx_description
1 polymer ?
#
loop_
_entity_poly.entity_id
_entity_poly.type
_entity_poly.pdbx_seq_one_letter_code
_entity_poly.pdbx_strand_id
1 'polypeptide(L)'
;MNPYVESVRALDDYELDVLFENGERRRFDVKPYLGRGIFTRLRNRGLFGAVRVVAGSIEWPGGLDLSYDTLYLRGEAVSERPEGAAQNKQASGMEGQSLKNRDQSVMDKHTRYKSSVRQSISTADGLEVAGKVVKMAQENKIECALCGGLAMHAYGFTRATANVDFVAEARLPLPATRELEMGGVAYTVQAGEEKEIEVDWIIRADEKKEVYEAALAGATSTDDGLPIITPEWMVILKYLAGRGKDQIDLLWLLREEGLVDRELVKQHINGLFGRYSFWPLADMDNLFLEADVMKARDQNGK
;
A
#
# COMPACT_ATOMS: atom_id res chain seq x y z
N MET A 1 13.69 15.25 5.98
CA MET A 1 12.95 13.96 6.03
C MET A 1 12.65 13.71 7.49
N ASN A 2 11.39 13.46 7.86
CA ASN A 2 11.06 13.14 9.24
C ASN A 2 11.56 11.72 9.57
N PRO A 3 11.89 11.42 10.84
CA PRO A 3 12.38 10.11 11.25
C PRO A 3 11.31 9.03 11.05
N TYR A 4 11.74 7.79 10.82
CA TYR A 4 10.84 6.64 10.78
C TYR A 4 10.36 6.26 12.19
N VAL A 5 9.23 5.55 12.24
CA VAL A 5 8.68 4.99 13.48
C VAL A 5 9.49 3.76 13.88
N GLU A 6 9.99 3.76 15.10
CA GLU A 6 10.67 2.63 15.72
C GLU A 6 9.68 1.73 16.48
N SER A 7 8.75 2.33 17.24
CA SER A 7 7.70 1.58 17.95
C SER A 7 6.42 2.38 18.11
N VAL A 8 5.30 1.66 18.24
CA VAL A 8 3.98 2.24 18.48
C VAL A 8 3.23 1.45 19.54
N ARG A 9 2.49 2.16 20.38
CA ARG A 9 1.55 1.56 21.34
C ARG A 9 0.21 2.27 21.25
N ALA A 10 -0.86 1.49 21.11
CA ALA A 10 -2.21 1.99 21.26
C ALA A 10 -2.50 2.29 22.74
N LEU A 11 -3.02 3.48 23.00
CA LEU A 11 -3.48 3.92 24.33
C LEU A 11 -5.01 3.87 24.39
N ASP A 12 -5.54 4.18 25.57
CA ASP A 12 -6.95 4.48 25.72
C ASP A 12 -7.36 5.74 24.93
N ASP A 13 -8.67 5.90 24.75
CA ASP A 13 -9.28 7.05 24.06
C ASP A 13 -8.82 7.30 22.61
N TYR A 14 -8.37 6.24 21.91
CA TYR A 14 -7.89 6.27 20.53
C TYR A 14 -6.65 7.14 20.31
N GLU A 15 -5.78 7.23 21.31
CA GLU A 15 -4.46 7.85 21.18
C GLU A 15 -3.38 6.81 20.88
N LEU A 16 -2.33 7.25 20.18
CA LEU A 16 -1.13 6.47 19.93
C LEU A 16 0.07 7.09 20.61
N ASP A 17 0.92 6.23 21.15
CA ASP A 17 2.23 6.58 21.70
C ASP A 17 3.29 6.07 20.72
N VAL A 18 3.96 6.98 20.04
CA VAL A 18 4.86 6.69 18.91
C VAL A 18 6.28 7.09 19.28
N LEU A 19 7.22 6.16 19.16
CA LEU A 19 8.66 6.41 19.29
C LEU A 19 9.29 6.40 17.90
N PHE A 20 10.08 7.42 17.60
CA PHE A 20 10.80 7.58 16.35
C PHE A 20 12.27 7.18 16.49
N GLU A 21 12.92 6.80 15.39
CA GLU A 21 14.32 6.34 15.38
C GLU A 21 15.33 7.39 15.89
N ASN A 22 14.95 8.67 15.93
CA ASN A 22 15.77 9.74 16.50
C ASN A 22 15.60 9.91 18.02
N GLY A 23 14.83 9.02 18.67
CA GLY A 23 14.52 9.06 20.10
C GLY A 23 13.36 9.98 20.48
N GLU A 24 12.76 10.70 19.54
CA GLU A 24 11.58 11.52 19.83
C GLU A 24 10.35 10.65 20.08
N ARG A 25 9.55 11.07 21.06
CA ARG A 25 8.29 10.43 21.41
C ARG A 25 7.14 11.40 21.18
N ARG A 26 6.11 10.95 20.46
CA ARG A 26 4.92 11.77 20.17
C ARG A 26 3.63 11.04 20.52
N ARG A 27 2.66 11.82 20.96
CA ARG A 27 1.28 11.39 21.16
C ARG A 27 0.45 11.81 19.96
N PHE A 28 -0.27 10.87 19.37
CA PHE A 28 -1.06 11.12 18.17
C PHE A 28 -2.52 10.77 18.43
N ASP A 29 -3.41 11.76 18.32
CA ASP A 29 -4.84 11.59 18.45
C ASP A 29 -5.47 11.08 17.14
N VAL A 30 -6.07 9.89 17.19
CA VAL A 30 -6.73 9.27 16.03
C VAL A 30 -8.21 9.67 15.91
N LYS A 31 -8.83 10.27 16.96
CA LYS A 31 -10.25 10.68 16.98
C LYS A 31 -10.68 11.53 15.77
N PRO A 32 -9.88 12.50 15.27
CA PRO A 32 -10.25 13.29 14.10
C PRO A 32 -10.45 12.46 12.82
N TYR A 33 -9.89 11.25 12.77
CA TYR A 33 -9.94 10.33 11.64
C TYR A 33 -11.04 9.28 11.78
N LEU A 34 -11.53 8.98 13.00
CA LEU A 34 -12.54 7.95 13.26
C LEU A 34 -13.90 8.19 12.58
N GLY A 35 -14.13 9.36 12.02
CA GLY A 35 -15.32 9.69 11.23
C GLY A 35 -15.09 9.68 9.71
N ARG A 36 -13.88 9.37 9.24
CA ARG A 36 -13.46 9.58 7.85
C ARG A 36 -13.08 8.26 7.18
N GLY A 37 -13.80 7.90 6.12
CA GLY A 37 -13.49 6.75 5.26
C GLY A 37 -13.14 5.47 6.03
N ILE A 38 -12.06 4.81 5.61
CA ILE A 38 -11.61 3.52 6.16
C ILE A 38 -11.19 3.58 7.64
N PHE A 39 -10.84 4.76 8.17
CA PHE A 39 -10.50 4.95 9.59
C PHE A 39 -11.71 4.82 10.52
N THR A 40 -12.94 4.81 9.99
CA THR A 40 -14.14 4.46 10.79
C THR A 40 -14.06 3.06 11.39
N ARG A 41 -13.32 2.13 10.75
CA ARG A 41 -13.08 0.77 11.25
C ARG A 41 -12.30 0.78 12.57
N LEU A 42 -11.46 1.79 12.80
CA LEU A 42 -10.72 1.94 14.05
C LEU A 42 -11.61 2.23 15.26
N ARG A 43 -12.90 2.56 15.08
CA ARG A 43 -13.84 2.58 16.20
C ARG A 43 -13.93 1.23 16.90
N ASN A 44 -13.67 0.12 16.21
CA ASN A 44 -13.47 -1.16 16.87
C ASN A 44 -12.16 -1.14 17.66
N ARG A 45 -12.25 -1.11 19.00
CA ARG A 45 -11.07 -1.03 19.88
C ARG A 45 -10.12 -2.21 19.73
N GLY A 46 -10.62 -3.41 19.39
CA GLY A 46 -9.78 -4.58 19.12
C GLY A 46 -8.95 -4.41 17.85
N LEU A 47 -9.53 -3.82 16.80
CA LEU A 47 -8.79 -3.46 15.60
C LEU A 47 -7.78 -2.36 15.90
N PHE A 48 -8.19 -1.29 16.57
CA PHE A 48 -7.30 -0.18 16.96
C PHE A 48 -6.09 -0.64 17.78
N GLY A 49 -6.29 -1.57 18.72
CA GLY A 49 -5.22 -2.13 19.54
C GLY A 49 -4.23 -3.00 18.77
N ALA A 50 -4.57 -3.45 17.56
CA ALA A 50 -3.71 -4.29 16.72
C ALA A 50 -2.72 -3.49 15.85
N VAL A 51 -2.51 -2.21 16.16
CA VAL A 51 -1.53 -1.35 15.49
C VAL A 51 -0.12 -1.95 15.57
N ARG A 52 0.64 -1.88 14.49
CA ARG A 52 2.03 -2.37 14.40
C ARG A 52 2.88 -1.45 13.52
N VAL A 53 4.20 -1.50 13.70
CA VAL A 53 5.13 -0.82 12.81
C VAL A 53 5.37 -1.66 11.56
N VAL A 54 5.28 -1.05 10.39
CA VAL A 54 5.58 -1.67 9.08
C VAL A 54 6.33 -0.65 8.23
N ALA A 55 7.53 -1.03 7.75
CA ALA A 55 8.37 -0.22 6.87
C ALA A 55 8.57 1.24 7.35
N GLY A 56 8.79 1.44 8.65
CA GLY A 56 9.00 2.75 9.26
C GLY A 56 7.75 3.61 9.43
N SER A 57 6.55 3.07 9.14
CA SER A 57 5.23 3.67 9.38
C SER A 57 4.41 2.77 10.32
N ILE A 58 3.14 3.09 10.59
CA ILE A 58 2.25 2.21 11.35
C ILE A 58 1.11 1.68 10.49
N GLU A 59 0.65 0.47 10.78
CA GLU A 59 -0.41 -0.22 10.07
C GLU A 59 -1.32 -0.97 11.06
N TRP A 60 -2.60 -1.10 10.70
CA TRP A 60 -3.60 -1.96 11.32
C TRP A 60 -4.01 -3.10 10.37
N PRO A 61 -4.51 -4.22 10.91
CA PRO A 61 -5.03 -5.32 10.09
C PRO A 61 -6.06 -4.83 9.05
N GLY A 62 -5.93 -5.33 7.82
CA GLY A 62 -6.79 -4.91 6.70
C GLY A 62 -6.28 -3.70 5.92
N GLY A 63 -4.98 -3.39 6.02
CA GLY A 63 -4.27 -2.47 5.10
C GLY A 63 -4.36 -0.99 5.46
N LEU A 64 -4.93 -0.66 6.62
CA LEU A 64 -5.04 0.72 7.09
C LEU A 64 -3.72 1.18 7.70
N ASP A 65 -3.15 2.28 7.23
CA ASP A 65 -1.87 2.79 7.71
C ASP A 65 -1.86 4.31 7.95
N LEU A 66 -0.88 4.76 8.73
CA LEU A 66 -0.51 6.16 8.87
C LEU A 66 1.00 6.30 8.68
N SER A 67 1.40 7.21 7.78
CA SER A 67 2.81 7.48 7.49
C SER A 67 3.52 8.14 8.68
N TYR A 68 4.82 7.88 8.80
CA TYR A 68 5.68 8.56 9.78
C TYR A 68 5.62 10.08 9.66
N ASP A 69 5.48 10.66 8.46
CA ASP A 69 5.32 12.10 8.27
C ASP A 69 4.05 12.62 8.94
N THR A 70 2.94 11.89 8.82
CA THR A 70 1.67 12.28 9.44
C THR A 70 1.78 12.22 10.96
N LEU A 71 2.33 11.12 11.48
CA LEU A 71 2.53 10.90 12.91
C LEU A 71 3.49 11.93 13.51
N TYR A 72 4.53 12.29 12.77
CA TYR A 72 5.53 13.26 13.22
C TYR A 72 4.98 14.68 13.18
N LEU A 73 4.40 15.12 12.06
CA LEU A 73 3.94 16.51 11.90
C LEU A 73 2.72 16.86 12.74
N ARG A 74 1.82 15.89 12.97
CA ARG A 74 0.56 16.12 13.71
C ARG A 74 0.56 15.54 15.12
N GLY A 75 1.59 14.75 15.48
CA GLY A 75 1.77 14.25 16.83
C GLY A 75 2.33 15.34 17.74
N GLU A 76 1.82 15.38 18.96
CA GLU A 76 2.29 16.27 20.01
C GLU A 76 3.53 15.67 20.68
N ALA A 77 4.60 16.46 20.82
CA ALA A 77 5.81 16.02 21.47
C ALA A 77 5.55 15.73 22.96
N VAL A 78 5.91 14.54 23.42
CA VAL A 78 5.77 14.16 24.82
C VAL A 78 7.13 14.34 25.49
N SER A 79 7.26 15.38 26.31
CA SER A 79 8.37 15.46 27.26
C SER A 79 8.16 14.42 28.35
N GLU A 80 9.13 13.55 28.61
CA GLU A 80 9.03 12.54 29.67
C GLU A 80 8.65 13.19 31.01
N ARG A 81 7.43 12.92 31.48
CA ARG A 81 7.13 12.76 32.90
C ARG A 81 6.41 11.43 33.06
N PRO A 82 6.94 10.50 33.86
CA PRO A 82 6.25 9.26 34.14
C PRO A 82 5.14 9.56 35.17
N GLU A 83 3.90 9.63 34.71
CA GLU A 83 2.74 9.53 35.60
C GLU A 83 2.09 8.16 35.45
N GLY A 84 2.03 7.42 36.56
CA GLY A 84 0.89 6.54 36.83
C GLY A 84 1.07 5.03 36.72
N ALA A 85 2.14 4.45 37.28
CA ALA A 85 2.12 3.03 37.64
C ALA A 85 1.25 2.83 38.90
N ALA A 86 -0.06 2.62 38.72
CA ALA A 86 -0.95 2.14 39.79
C ALA A 86 -1.13 0.62 39.68
N GLN A 87 -0.30 -0.08 40.47
CA GLN A 87 -0.58 -1.30 41.25
C GLN A 87 -1.36 -2.45 40.58
N ASN A 88 -0.68 -3.60 40.45
CA ASN A 88 -1.13 -4.75 41.22
C ASN A 88 0.02 -5.61 41.75
N LYS A 89 -0.17 -6.05 43.00
CA LYS A 89 0.79 -6.72 43.89
C LYS A 89 0.99 -8.20 43.56
N GLN A 90 2.05 -8.74 44.18
CA GLN A 90 2.43 -10.14 44.43
C GLN A 90 3.61 -10.58 43.52
N ALA A 91 4.74 -11.09 44.01
CA ALA A 91 5.09 -11.61 45.33
C ALA A 91 6.61 -11.46 45.59
N SER A 92 6.91 -11.49 46.88
CA SER A 92 8.20 -11.70 47.55
C SER A 92 9.13 -12.75 46.92
N GLY A 93 10.45 -12.55 47.05
CA GLY A 93 11.36 -13.67 47.28
C GLY A 93 12.79 -13.53 46.74
N MET A 94 13.70 -13.16 47.63
CA MET A 94 15.09 -13.63 47.76
C MET A 94 16.13 -13.38 46.65
N GLU A 95 17.16 -12.64 47.09
CA GLU A 95 18.55 -12.68 46.64
C GLU A 95 19.11 -14.11 46.57
N GLY A 96 20.08 -14.33 45.68
CA GLY A 96 21.14 -15.31 45.94
C GLY A 96 21.68 -16.11 44.74
N GLN A 97 22.88 -15.71 44.31
CA GLN A 97 23.98 -16.58 43.84
C GLN A 97 23.97 -17.14 42.40
N SER A 98 24.85 -16.53 41.60
CA SER A 98 25.99 -17.15 40.89
C SER A 98 25.91 -18.65 40.59
N LEU A 99 26.00 -19.00 39.30
CA LEU A 99 26.84 -20.11 38.80
C LEU A 99 27.15 -19.91 37.31
N LYS A 100 28.44 -19.71 37.02
CA LYS A 100 29.04 -19.93 35.70
C LYS A 100 28.90 -21.41 35.34
N ASN A 101 28.41 -21.72 34.14
CA ASN A 101 29.15 -22.51 33.15
C ASN A 101 28.31 -22.76 31.89
N ARG A 102 28.92 -22.43 30.75
CA ARG A 102 28.93 -23.20 29.49
C ARG A 102 27.60 -23.80 29.01
N ASP A 103 27.03 -23.17 27.98
CA ASP A 103 26.91 -23.87 26.71
C ASP A 103 27.01 -22.90 25.53
N GLN A 104 28.19 -22.94 24.92
CA GLN A 104 28.59 -22.23 23.73
C GLN A 104 28.27 -23.15 22.55
N SER A 105 26.98 -23.36 22.25
CA SER A 105 26.59 -24.17 21.09
C SER A 105 25.17 -23.92 20.56
N VAL A 106 24.70 -22.67 20.48
CA VAL A 106 23.57 -22.32 19.59
C VAL A 106 23.75 -20.90 19.05
N MET A 107 24.87 -20.66 18.38
CA MET A 107 25.12 -19.43 17.62
C MET A 107 25.61 -19.83 16.23
N ASP A 108 24.72 -20.47 15.47
CA ASP A 108 24.84 -20.61 14.03
C ASP A 108 23.50 -21.15 13.49
N LYS A 109 22.54 -20.24 13.25
CA LYS A 109 21.34 -20.44 12.41
C LYS A 109 20.41 -19.22 12.38
N HIS A 110 20.94 -18.00 12.30
CA HIS A 110 20.16 -16.85 11.81
C HIS A 110 21.03 -16.02 10.85
N THR A 111 21.52 -16.71 9.83
CA THR A 111 22.17 -16.10 8.68
C THR A 111 21.11 -15.38 7.83
N ARG A 112 21.32 -14.08 7.62
CA ARG A 112 20.78 -13.25 6.53
C ARG A 112 19.27 -13.03 6.50
N TYR A 113 18.78 -12.10 7.33
CA TYR A 113 17.73 -11.19 6.87
C TYR A 113 18.41 -10.03 6.12
N LYS A 114 18.67 -10.22 4.82
CA LYS A 114 18.98 -9.07 3.94
C LYS A 114 17.65 -8.33 3.74
N SER A 115 17.43 -7.24 4.47
CA SER A 115 16.42 -6.26 4.07
C SER A 115 16.92 -5.60 2.78
N SER A 116 16.47 -6.08 1.62
CA SER A 116 16.70 -5.41 0.36
C SER A 116 15.77 -4.19 0.28
N VAL A 117 16.30 -3.02 0.60
CA VAL A 117 15.66 -1.75 0.22
C VAL A 117 15.60 -1.74 -1.31
N ARG A 118 14.41 -2.00 -1.88
CA ARG A 118 14.22 -1.93 -3.34
C ARG A 118 14.38 -0.47 -3.77
N GLN A 119 15.39 -0.19 -4.59
CA GLN A 119 15.58 1.13 -5.19
C GLN A 119 14.46 1.38 -6.22
N SER A 120 14.03 2.63 -6.35
CA SER A 120 13.07 3.01 -7.37
C SER A 120 13.68 2.89 -8.76
N ILE A 121 12.94 2.32 -9.71
CA ILE A 121 13.36 2.22 -11.11
C ILE A 121 13.13 3.54 -11.84
N SER A 122 13.90 3.80 -12.91
CA SER A 122 13.60 4.90 -13.80
C SER A 122 12.41 4.56 -14.70
N THR A 123 11.64 5.57 -15.13
CA THR A 123 10.53 5.36 -16.07
C THR A 123 11.00 4.69 -17.36
N ALA A 124 12.14 5.12 -17.89
CA ALA A 124 12.68 4.58 -19.14
C ALA A 124 13.00 3.07 -19.03
N ASP A 125 13.68 2.67 -17.95
CA ASP A 125 13.98 1.25 -17.71
C ASP A 125 12.67 0.45 -17.51
N GLY A 126 11.68 1.02 -16.81
CA GLY A 126 10.38 0.41 -16.60
C GLY A 126 9.58 0.20 -17.89
N LEU A 127 9.55 1.19 -18.78
CA LEU A 127 8.89 1.10 -20.09
C LEU A 127 9.60 0.12 -21.03
N GLU A 128 10.94 0.06 -21.00
CA GLU A 128 11.71 -0.93 -21.75
C GLU A 128 11.30 -2.36 -21.33
N VAL A 129 11.26 -2.62 -20.01
CA VAL A 129 10.87 -3.92 -19.47
C VAL A 129 9.40 -4.24 -19.76
N ALA A 130 8.51 -3.26 -19.64
CA ALA A 130 7.11 -3.38 -20.02
C ALA A 130 6.95 -3.83 -21.49
N GLY A 131 7.68 -3.19 -22.41
CA GLY A 131 7.68 -3.58 -23.83
C GLY A 131 8.17 -5.01 -24.07
N LYS A 132 9.23 -5.44 -23.37
CA LYS A 132 9.75 -6.81 -23.47
C LYS A 132 8.71 -7.85 -23.03
N VAL A 133 8.07 -7.65 -21.87
CA VAL A 133 7.09 -8.62 -21.35
C VAL A 133 5.79 -8.62 -22.15
N VAL A 134 5.33 -7.46 -22.63
CA VAL A 134 4.14 -7.36 -23.51
C VAL A 134 4.38 -8.10 -24.82
N LYS A 135 5.57 -7.94 -25.43
CA LYS A 135 5.92 -8.69 -26.64
C LYS A 135 5.88 -10.20 -26.42
N MET A 136 6.44 -10.68 -25.31
CA MET A 136 6.38 -12.10 -24.96
C MET A 136 4.93 -12.57 -24.73
N ALA A 137 4.11 -11.75 -24.08
CA ALA A 137 2.68 -12.04 -23.87
C ALA A 137 1.95 -12.18 -25.22
N GLN A 138 2.15 -11.25 -26.14
CA GLN A 138 1.57 -11.27 -27.49
C GLN A 138 1.98 -12.51 -28.29
N GLU A 139 3.27 -12.87 -28.28
CA GLU A 139 3.79 -14.07 -28.94
C GLU A 139 3.13 -15.36 -28.40
N ASN A 140 2.75 -15.36 -27.12
CA ASN A 140 2.07 -16.47 -26.45
C ASN A 140 0.54 -16.33 -26.40
N LYS A 141 -0.02 -15.29 -27.03
CA LYS A 141 -1.47 -14.98 -27.01
C LYS A 141 -2.03 -14.86 -25.60
N ILE A 142 -1.30 -14.16 -24.73
CA ILE A 142 -1.69 -13.87 -23.36
C ILE A 142 -2.11 -12.40 -23.31
N GLU A 143 -3.36 -12.15 -22.94
CA GLU A 143 -3.85 -10.82 -22.63
C GLU A 143 -3.23 -10.30 -21.32
N CYS A 144 -2.75 -9.07 -21.38
CA CYS A 144 -2.20 -8.36 -20.23
C CYS A 144 -2.39 -6.85 -20.39
N ALA A 145 -2.38 -6.13 -19.28
CA ALA A 145 -2.45 -4.67 -19.25
C ALA A 145 -1.63 -4.10 -18.09
N LEU A 146 -0.86 -3.07 -18.40
CA LEU A 146 -0.06 -2.34 -17.44
C LEU A 146 -0.97 -1.69 -16.39
N CYS A 147 -0.59 -1.82 -15.12
CA CYS A 147 -1.27 -1.18 -14.01
C CYS A 147 -0.26 -0.59 -13.02
N GLY A 148 -0.72 -0.19 -11.84
CA GLY A 148 0.17 0.23 -10.76
C GLY A 148 0.94 1.52 -11.06
N GLY A 149 2.19 1.60 -10.58
CA GLY A 149 2.95 2.86 -10.58
C GLY A 149 3.31 3.38 -11.98
N LEU A 150 3.66 2.49 -12.91
CA LEU A 150 4.03 2.89 -14.27
C LEU A 150 2.81 3.32 -15.10
N ALA A 151 1.64 2.70 -14.89
CA ALA A 151 0.39 3.17 -15.47
C ALA A 151 0.01 4.57 -14.95
N MET A 152 0.18 4.83 -13.64
CA MET A 152 -0.02 6.17 -13.07
C MET A 152 0.89 7.22 -13.73
N HIS A 153 2.14 6.86 -14.04
CA HIS A 153 3.06 7.74 -14.76
C HIS A 153 2.57 8.05 -16.19
N ALA A 154 2.04 7.05 -16.90
CA ALA A 154 1.46 7.25 -18.24
C ALA A 154 0.27 8.23 -18.22
N TYR A 155 -0.47 8.31 -17.11
CA TYR A 155 -1.53 9.30 -16.93
C TYR A 155 -1.05 10.68 -16.49
N GLY A 156 0.25 10.86 -16.22
CA GLY A 156 0.85 12.14 -15.82
C GLY A 156 1.25 12.20 -14.35
N PHE A 157 0.99 11.17 -13.54
CA PHE A 157 1.39 11.15 -12.14
C PHE A 157 2.77 10.53 -11.94
N THR A 158 3.79 11.38 -11.84
CA THR A 158 5.15 10.91 -11.62
C THR A 158 5.40 10.61 -10.14
N ARG A 159 5.59 9.34 -9.81
CA ARG A 159 6.04 8.88 -8.50
C ARG A 159 7.05 7.75 -8.62
N ALA A 160 7.90 7.61 -7.60
CA ALA A 160 8.84 6.50 -7.54
C ALA A 160 8.09 5.15 -7.48
N THR A 161 8.41 4.25 -8.41
CA THR A 161 7.98 2.85 -8.41
C THR A 161 9.20 1.94 -8.33
N ALA A 162 9.05 0.77 -7.71
CA ALA A 162 10.15 -0.19 -7.52
C ALA A 162 10.04 -1.41 -8.45
N ASN A 163 8.90 -1.55 -9.11
CA ASN A 163 8.48 -2.69 -9.92
C ASN A 163 7.58 -2.21 -11.07
N VAL A 164 7.36 -3.09 -12.02
CA VAL A 164 6.37 -2.93 -13.09
C VAL A 164 5.21 -3.89 -12.82
N ASP A 165 3.98 -3.38 -12.75
CA ASP A 165 2.81 -4.19 -12.43
C ASP A 165 1.96 -4.44 -13.68
N PHE A 166 1.54 -5.68 -13.91
CA PHE A 166 0.58 -6.07 -14.95
C PHE A 166 -0.57 -6.85 -14.36
N VAL A 167 -1.78 -6.62 -14.87
CA VAL A 167 -2.87 -7.60 -14.78
C VAL A 167 -2.82 -8.48 -16.03
N ALA A 168 -2.97 -9.80 -15.87
CA ALA A 168 -2.92 -10.73 -16.99
C ALA A 168 -3.87 -11.92 -16.82
N GLU A 169 -4.20 -12.58 -17.93
CA GLU A 169 -5.05 -13.78 -17.91
C GLU A 169 -4.28 -15.08 -17.58
N ALA A 170 -2.99 -15.13 -17.93
CA ALA A 170 -2.16 -16.33 -17.81
C ALA A 170 -0.69 -16.00 -17.54
N ARG A 171 0.06 -16.99 -17.04
CA ARG A 171 1.49 -16.84 -16.74
C ARG A 171 2.30 -16.79 -18.03
N LEU A 172 3.32 -15.94 -18.07
CA LEU A 172 4.34 -15.98 -19.11
C LEU A 172 5.14 -17.29 -19.02
N PRO A 173 5.66 -17.79 -20.15
CA PRO A 173 6.56 -18.95 -20.20
C PRO A 173 7.98 -18.58 -19.69
N LEU A 174 8.05 -17.95 -18.52
CA LEU A 174 9.27 -17.53 -17.84
C LEU A 174 9.34 -18.18 -16.46
N PRO A 175 10.56 -18.46 -15.95
CA PRO A 175 10.72 -18.91 -14.57
C PRO A 175 10.31 -17.80 -13.61
N ALA A 176 9.29 -18.05 -12.80
CA ALA A 176 8.86 -17.14 -11.75
C ALA A 176 9.93 -17.05 -10.65
N THR A 177 10.17 -15.85 -10.12
CA THR A 177 11.08 -15.64 -8.99
C THR A 177 10.38 -15.84 -7.65
N ARG A 178 9.09 -15.49 -7.56
CA ARG A 178 8.22 -15.75 -6.40
C ARG A 178 6.74 -15.72 -6.79
N GLU A 179 5.90 -16.30 -5.94
CA GLU A 179 4.45 -16.14 -6.01
C GLU A 179 4.01 -14.81 -5.38
N LEU A 180 2.92 -14.22 -5.88
CA LEU A 180 2.31 -13.04 -5.28
C LEU A 180 1.23 -13.48 -4.27
N GLU A 181 1.15 -12.82 -3.12
CA GLU A 181 0.14 -13.12 -2.08
C GLU A 181 -1.29 -13.07 -2.61
N MET A 182 -1.53 -12.19 -3.59
CA MET A 182 -2.84 -11.89 -4.14
C MET A 182 -3.20 -12.72 -5.38
N GLY A 183 -2.31 -13.63 -5.79
CA GLY A 183 -2.40 -14.39 -7.03
C GLY A 183 -1.50 -13.82 -8.14
N GLY A 184 -0.93 -14.71 -8.93
CA GLY A 184 0.08 -14.39 -9.95
C GLY A 184 1.49 -14.61 -9.45
N VAL A 185 2.47 -14.12 -10.20
CA VAL A 185 3.90 -14.34 -9.95
C VAL A 185 4.71 -13.08 -10.19
N ALA A 186 5.88 -12.98 -9.58
CA ALA A 186 6.89 -12.01 -9.99
C ALA A 186 7.86 -12.66 -10.97
N TYR A 187 8.29 -11.88 -11.96
CA TYR A 187 9.40 -12.19 -12.86
C TYR A 187 10.52 -11.18 -12.66
N THR A 188 11.74 -11.58 -12.97
CA THR A 188 12.87 -10.64 -13.09
C THR A 188 13.26 -10.53 -14.54
N VAL A 189 13.28 -9.30 -15.06
CA VAL A 189 13.56 -9.00 -16.47
C VAL A 189 14.69 -7.98 -16.54
N GLN A 190 15.62 -8.20 -17.47
CA GLN A 190 16.77 -7.34 -17.70
C GLN A 190 16.35 -6.02 -18.39
N ALA A 191 16.83 -4.90 -17.87
CA ALA A 191 16.77 -3.56 -18.45
C ALA A 191 18.20 -3.08 -18.76
N GLY A 192 18.53 -2.88 -20.03
CA GLY A 192 19.92 -2.68 -20.44
C GLY A 192 20.86 -3.86 -20.08
N GLU A 193 22.13 -3.56 -19.78
CA GLU A 193 23.19 -4.56 -19.56
C GLU A 193 23.39 -4.97 -18.09
N GLU A 194 22.99 -4.14 -17.12
CA GLU A 194 23.34 -4.35 -15.70
C GLU A 194 22.15 -4.29 -14.73
N LYS A 195 20.95 -3.91 -15.18
CA LYS A 195 19.80 -3.72 -14.29
C LYS A 195 18.77 -4.82 -14.45
N GLU A 196 18.31 -5.30 -13.30
CA GLU A 196 17.19 -6.22 -13.21
C GLU A 196 15.99 -5.52 -12.60
N ILE A 197 14.85 -5.64 -13.26
CA ILE A 197 13.58 -5.06 -12.79
C ILE A 197 12.60 -6.18 -12.52
N GLU A 198 11.94 -6.08 -11.36
CA GLU A 198 10.86 -6.99 -11.01
C GLU A 198 9.57 -6.58 -11.73
N VAL A 199 8.93 -7.58 -12.35
CA VAL A 199 7.62 -7.46 -12.97
C VAL A 199 6.63 -8.28 -12.15
N ASP A 200 5.72 -7.61 -11.45
CA ASP A 200 4.62 -8.25 -10.76
C ASP A 200 3.50 -8.56 -11.76
N TRP A 201 3.34 -9.84 -12.08
CA TRP A 201 2.41 -10.37 -13.07
C TRP A 201 1.17 -10.94 -12.36
N ILE A 202 0.17 -10.09 -12.18
CA ILE A 202 -1.00 -10.33 -11.34
C ILE A 202 -2.03 -11.16 -12.09
N ILE A 203 -2.32 -12.35 -11.57
CA ILE A 203 -3.39 -13.23 -12.02
C ILE A 203 -4.17 -13.61 -10.77
N ARG A 204 -5.25 -12.88 -10.48
CA ARG A 204 -6.01 -13.05 -9.24
C ARG A 204 -6.61 -14.45 -9.15
N ALA A 205 -6.49 -15.06 -7.98
CA ALA A 205 -7.05 -16.38 -7.67
C ALA A 205 -8.07 -16.33 -6.50
N ASP A 206 -8.41 -15.13 -6.04
CA ASP A 206 -9.30 -14.90 -4.89
C ASP A 206 -10.61 -14.21 -5.30
N GLU A 207 -11.40 -13.75 -4.32
CA GLU A 207 -12.72 -13.16 -4.55
C GLU A 207 -12.74 -11.90 -5.42
N LYS A 208 -11.57 -11.31 -5.70
CA LYS A 208 -11.45 -10.11 -6.55
C LYS A 208 -11.16 -10.46 -8.01
N LYS A 209 -11.07 -11.76 -8.35
CA LYS A 209 -10.74 -12.23 -9.69
C LYS A 209 -11.61 -11.60 -10.79
N GLU A 210 -12.93 -11.65 -10.63
CA GLU A 210 -13.88 -11.12 -11.63
C GLU A 210 -13.67 -9.62 -11.89
N VAL A 211 -13.26 -8.85 -10.88
CA VAL A 211 -13.00 -7.42 -11.03
C VAL A 211 -11.73 -7.17 -11.86
N TYR A 212 -10.68 -7.95 -11.63
CA TYR A 212 -9.43 -7.82 -12.40
C TYR A 212 -9.59 -8.31 -13.83
N GLU A 213 -10.38 -9.37 -14.07
CA GLU A 213 -10.72 -9.83 -15.41
C GLU A 213 -11.55 -8.78 -16.17
N ALA A 214 -12.52 -8.14 -15.51
CA ALA A 214 -13.29 -7.06 -16.12
C ALA A 214 -12.42 -5.83 -16.43
N ALA A 215 -11.48 -5.48 -15.54
CA ALA A 215 -10.52 -4.41 -15.77
C ALA A 215 -9.58 -4.70 -16.95
N LEU A 216 -9.13 -5.95 -17.08
CA LEU A 216 -8.31 -6.39 -18.21
C LEU A 216 -9.10 -6.34 -19.52
N ALA A 217 -10.34 -6.82 -19.53
CA ALA A 217 -11.22 -6.78 -20.71
C ALA A 217 -11.56 -5.34 -21.14
N GLY A 218 -11.57 -4.40 -20.20
CA GLY A 218 -11.76 -2.97 -20.44
C GLY A 218 -10.47 -2.20 -20.74
N ALA A 219 -9.31 -2.86 -20.82
CA ALA A 219 -8.02 -2.20 -21.04
C ALA A 219 -7.96 -1.47 -22.39
N THR A 220 -7.12 -0.45 -22.45
CA THR A 220 -6.83 0.33 -23.66
C THR A 220 -5.35 0.23 -24.00
N SER A 221 -4.85 1.07 -24.90
CA SER A 221 -3.42 1.18 -25.24
C SER A 221 -2.89 2.59 -25.01
N THR A 222 -1.63 2.70 -24.61
CA THR A 222 -0.89 3.97 -24.63
C THR A 222 -0.58 4.41 -26.06
N ASP A 223 -0.08 5.63 -26.22
CA ASP A 223 0.38 6.15 -27.53
C ASP A 223 1.49 5.29 -28.14
N ASP A 224 2.34 4.68 -27.30
CA ASP A 224 3.40 3.74 -27.71
C ASP A 224 2.89 2.30 -27.93
N GLY A 225 1.58 2.08 -27.84
CA GLY A 225 0.93 0.78 -28.10
C GLY A 225 1.04 -0.24 -26.96
N LEU A 226 1.39 0.19 -25.73
CA LEU A 226 1.39 -0.70 -24.58
C LEU A 226 -0.04 -0.86 -24.03
N PRO A 227 -0.54 -2.10 -23.84
CA PRO A 227 -1.80 -2.32 -23.15
C PRO A 227 -1.77 -1.74 -21.72
N ILE A 228 -2.82 -1.01 -21.33
CA ILE A 228 -2.90 -0.30 -20.04
C ILE A 228 -4.33 -0.31 -19.49
N ILE A 229 -4.47 -0.50 -18.18
CA ILE A 229 -5.75 -0.42 -17.46
C ILE A 229 -6.22 1.04 -17.44
N THR A 230 -7.46 1.31 -17.87
CA THR A 230 -8.01 2.67 -17.96
C THR A 230 -8.06 3.39 -16.60
N PRO A 231 -8.14 4.73 -16.57
CA PRO A 231 -8.24 5.50 -15.33
C PRO A 231 -9.41 5.05 -14.43
N GLU A 232 -10.58 4.76 -15.00
CA GLU A 232 -11.77 4.32 -14.27
C GLU A 232 -11.54 2.97 -13.59
N TRP A 233 -11.00 2.00 -14.32
CA TRP A 233 -10.64 0.72 -13.75
C TRP A 233 -9.51 0.85 -12.73
N MET A 234 -8.56 1.76 -12.96
CA MET A 234 -7.51 2.01 -11.99
C MET A 234 -8.04 2.51 -10.65
N VAL A 235 -9.05 3.39 -10.66
CA VAL A 235 -9.76 3.81 -9.44
C VAL A 235 -10.36 2.61 -8.72
N ILE A 236 -11.06 1.72 -9.44
CA ILE A 236 -11.70 0.55 -8.83
C ILE A 236 -10.66 -0.41 -8.24
N LEU A 237 -9.61 -0.75 -9.00
CA LEU A 237 -8.56 -1.66 -8.54
C LEU A 237 -7.82 -1.11 -7.32
N LYS A 238 -7.51 0.19 -7.30
CA LYS A 238 -6.84 0.85 -6.17
C LYS A 238 -7.73 0.92 -4.93
N TYR A 239 -9.01 1.23 -5.10
CA TYR A 239 -9.98 1.23 -4.01
C TYR A 239 -10.07 -0.16 -3.35
N LEU A 240 -10.14 -1.22 -4.16
CA LEU A 240 -10.24 -2.60 -3.66
C LEU A 240 -8.93 -3.13 -3.06
N ALA A 241 -7.77 -2.65 -3.53
CA ALA A 241 -6.47 -3.00 -2.96
C ALA A 241 -6.29 -2.44 -1.55
N GLY A 242 -6.83 -1.23 -1.28
CA GLY A 242 -6.95 -0.67 0.06
C GLY A 242 -5.61 -0.40 0.78
N ARG A 243 -4.52 -0.16 0.04
CA ARG A 243 -3.20 0.17 0.62
C ARG A 243 -3.03 1.69 0.75
N GLY A 244 -2.29 2.19 1.74
CA GLY A 244 -2.09 3.64 1.95
C GLY A 244 -1.59 4.43 0.74
N LYS A 245 -0.65 3.88 -0.02
CA LYS A 245 -0.16 4.50 -1.27
C LYS A 245 -1.25 4.63 -2.34
N ASP A 246 -2.24 3.72 -2.33
CA ASP A 246 -3.34 3.73 -3.28
C ASP A 246 -4.33 4.88 -2.99
N GLN A 247 -4.39 5.44 -1.77
CA GLN A 247 -5.26 6.60 -1.47
C GLN A 247 -4.79 7.90 -2.13
N ILE A 248 -3.48 8.18 -2.14
CA ILE A 248 -2.92 9.35 -2.83
C ILE A 248 -3.14 9.22 -4.33
N ASP A 249 -2.86 8.04 -4.89
CA ASP A 249 -3.05 7.75 -6.30
C ASP A 249 -4.53 7.91 -6.70
N LEU A 250 -5.46 7.44 -5.86
CA LEU A 250 -6.90 7.61 -6.06
C LEU A 250 -7.34 9.07 -6.10
N LEU A 251 -6.95 9.85 -5.08
CA LEU A 251 -7.30 11.26 -5.02
C LEU A 251 -6.69 12.04 -6.20
N TRP A 252 -5.47 11.67 -6.61
CA TRP A 252 -4.83 12.26 -7.77
C TRP A 252 -5.59 11.95 -9.07
N LEU A 253 -5.98 10.70 -9.31
CA LEU A 253 -6.76 10.32 -10.50
C LEU A 253 -8.09 11.07 -10.54
N LEU A 254 -8.77 11.14 -9.41
CA LEU A 254 -10.12 11.69 -9.31
C LEU A 254 -10.19 13.22 -9.32
N ARG A 255 -9.09 13.90 -8.96
CA ARG A 255 -9.01 15.36 -9.05
C ARG A 255 -8.64 15.86 -10.45
N GLU A 256 -7.97 15.02 -11.25
CA GLU A 256 -7.48 15.41 -12.57
C GLU A 256 -8.65 15.63 -13.53
N GLU A 257 -8.65 16.75 -14.24
CA GLU A 257 -9.82 17.18 -14.99
C GLU A 257 -9.99 16.39 -16.28
N GLY A 258 -11.14 15.73 -16.43
CA GLY A 258 -11.46 14.95 -17.62
C GLY A 258 -10.72 13.62 -17.73
N LEU A 259 -9.88 13.25 -16.74
CA LEU A 259 -9.14 12.00 -16.76
C LEU A 259 -10.00 10.78 -16.38
N VAL A 260 -10.89 10.94 -15.40
CA VAL A 260 -11.77 9.86 -14.91
C VAL A 260 -13.23 10.23 -15.13
N ASP A 261 -13.96 9.38 -15.86
CA ASP A 261 -15.42 9.44 -15.89
C ASP A 261 -16.00 8.76 -14.63
N ARG A 262 -16.43 9.59 -13.68
CA ARG A 262 -17.00 9.13 -12.40
C ARG A 262 -18.30 8.35 -12.57
N GLU A 263 -19.10 8.64 -13.59
CA GLU A 263 -20.34 7.89 -13.85
C GLU A 263 -20.01 6.52 -14.42
N LEU A 264 -18.98 6.42 -15.27
CA LEU A 264 -18.49 5.14 -15.78
C LEU A 264 -17.90 4.27 -14.65
N VAL A 265 -17.16 4.86 -13.69
CA VAL A 265 -16.72 4.15 -12.47
C VAL A 265 -17.92 3.56 -11.71
N LYS A 266 -18.99 4.35 -11.51
CA LYS A 266 -20.21 3.87 -10.85
C LYS A 266 -20.90 2.76 -11.64
N GLN A 267 -20.93 2.85 -12.97
CA GLN A 267 -21.50 1.81 -13.84
C GLN A 267 -20.71 0.51 -13.73
N HIS A 268 -19.38 0.56 -13.76
CA HIS A 268 -18.53 -0.62 -13.57
C HIS A 268 -18.75 -1.27 -12.19
N ILE A 269 -18.77 -0.48 -11.11
CA ILE A 269 -19.06 -0.98 -9.76
C ILE A 269 -20.44 -1.63 -9.69
N ASN A 270 -21.47 -1.01 -10.28
CA ASN A 270 -22.82 -1.59 -10.32
C ASN A 270 -22.87 -2.91 -11.09
N GLY A 271 -22.17 -2.98 -12.23
CA GLY A 271 -22.10 -4.20 -13.05
C GLY A 271 -21.44 -5.37 -12.30
N LEU A 272 -20.40 -5.09 -11.50
CA LEU A 272 -19.65 -6.11 -10.78
C LEU A 272 -20.30 -6.55 -9.47
N PHE A 273 -20.75 -5.60 -8.66
CA PHE A 273 -21.23 -5.90 -7.30
C PHE A 273 -22.75 -6.09 -7.23
N GLY A 274 -23.47 -5.83 -8.33
CA GLY A 274 -24.92 -6.03 -8.44
C GLY A 274 -25.68 -5.39 -7.27
N ARG A 275 -26.42 -6.20 -6.51
CA ARG A 275 -27.24 -5.76 -5.36
C ARG A 275 -26.42 -5.36 -4.12
N TYR A 276 -25.10 -5.56 -4.14
CA TYR A 276 -24.17 -5.16 -3.08
C TYR A 276 -23.39 -3.87 -3.42
N SER A 277 -23.70 -3.22 -4.56
CA SER A 277 -23.04 -1.99 -5.02
C SER A 277 -23.26 -0.78 -4.09
N PHE A 278 -24.31 -0.79 -3.25
CA PHE A 278 -24.61 0.32 -2.33
C PHE A 278 -23.44 0.66 -1.40
N TRP A 279 -22.66 -0.33 -0.96
CA TRP A 279 -21.58 -0.10 0.01
C TRP A 279 -20.31 0.50 -0.65
N PRO A 280 -19.77 -0.03 -1.77
CA PRO A 280 -18.69 0.62 -2.49
C PRO A 280 -19.05 2.01 -3.03
N LEU A 281 -20.29 2.22 -3.48
CA LEU A 281 -20.70 3.49 -4.10
C LEU A 281 -20.74 4.65 -3.10
N ALA A 282 -21.26 4.42 -1.88
CA ALA A 282 -21.30 5.47 -0.85
C ALA A 282 -19.89 5.91 -0.41
N ASP A 283 -18.99 4.94 -0.26
CA ASP A 283 -17.57 5.23 0.01
C ASP A 283 -16.90 5.95 -1.16
N MET A 284 -17.27 5.59 -2.39
CA MET A 284 -16.72 6.20 -3.59
C MET A 284 -17.23 7.62 -3.82
N ASP A 285 -18.48 7.92 -3.51
CA ASP A 285 -19.01 9.29 -3.50
C ASP A 285 -18.28 10.18 -2.48
N ASN A 286 -17.91 9.64 -1.32
CA ASN A 286 -17.08 10.38 -0.35
C ASN A 286 -15.67 10.66 -0.90
N LEU A 287 -15.08 9.70 -1.62
CA LEU A 287 -13.78 9.88 -2.26
C LEU A 287 -13.82 10.92 -3.38
N PHE A 288 -14.91 10.93 -4.17
CA PHE A 288 -15.16 11.95 -5.19
C PHE A 288 -15.26 13.35 -4.56
N LEU A 289 -15.98 13.47 -3.44
CA LEU A 289 -16.06 14.72 -2.70
C LEU A 289 -14.70 15.17 -2.14
N GLU A 290 -13.90 14.24 -1.62
CA GLU A 290 -12.55 14.55 -1.13
C GLU A 290 -11.63 15.04 -2.27
N ALA A 291 -11.72 14.42 -3.44
CA ALA A 291 -10.99 14.85 -4.63
C ALA A 291 -11.43 16.26 -5.10
N ASP A 292 -12.73 16.58 -5.04
CA ASP A 292 -13.24 17.92 -5.39
C ASP A 292 -12.74 18.98 -4.40
N VAL A 293 -12.71 18.67 -3.11
CA VAL A 293 -12.14 19.55 -2.08
C VAL A 293 -10.64 19.78 -2.33
N MET A 294 -9.91 18.72 -2.71
CA MET A 294 -8.48 18.82 -3.03
C MET A 294 -8.25 19.70 -4.26
N LYS A 295 -9.00 19.47 -5.34
CA LYS A 295 -8.95 20.31 -6.56
C LYS A 295 -9.23 21.78 -6.24
N ALA A 296 -10.25 22.05 -5.44
CA ALA A 296 -10.59 23.42 -5.05
C ALA A 296 -9.50 24.08 -4.20
N ARG A 297 -8.75 23.34 -3.38
CA ARG A 297 -7.61 23.89 -2.62
C ARG A 297 -6.43 24.25 -3.53
N ASP A 298 -6.09 23.34 -4.45
CA ASP A 298 -5.00 23.54 -5.41
C ASP A 298 -5.26 24.79 -6.28
N GLN A 299 -6.50 24.98 -6.75
CA GLN A 299 -6.91 26.15 -7.53
C GLN A 299 -6.90 27.46 -6.72
N ASN A 300 -7.10 27.38 -5.42
CA ASN A 300 -7.11 28.55 -4.52
C ASN A 300 -5.73 28.86 -3.92
N GLY A 301 -4.68 28.10 -4.29
CA GLY A 301 -3.29 28.35 -3.88
C GLY A 301 -3.04 28.28 -2.37
N LYS A 302 -3.84 27.49 -1.62
CA LYS A 302 -3.75 27.34 -0.16
C LYS A 302 -3.21 25.98 0.26
#